data_AF-W2SVK4-F1
#
_entry.id   AF-W2SVK4-F1
#
_cell.length_a   1.000
_cell.length_b   1.000
_cell.length_c   1.000
_cell.angle_alpha   90.00
_cell.angle_beta   90.00
_cell.angle_gamma   90.00
#
_symmetry.space_group_name_H-M   'P 1'
#
loop_
_entity.id
_entity.type
_entity.pdbx_description
1 polymer ?
#
loop_
_entity_poly.entity_id
_entity_poly.type
_entity_poly.pdbx_seq_one_letter_code
_entity_poly.pdbx_strand_id
1 'polypeptide(L)'
;MGNEQSGSGSSPQGPSNSTFSFLSGRGVNSKKSKGIVVVSGGNSKVETVEDDEIYKRFQEIPRFLPIFRHAIGKKDLSPSEYQQRMSSRPLYKMATRFQQHLKICAKAISAEQTQITSSIKAVEASAALLTTALTEKKKASDNFVTELQTLDKLRDDILHIQVIIHYRFS
;
A
#
# COMPACT_ATOMS: atom_id res chain seq x y z
N MET A 1 0.30 -49.68 -26.06
CA MET A 1 0.12 -49.89 -24.60
C MET A 1 0.04 -48.50 -23.99
N GLY A 2 -1.15 -47.91 -23.88
CA GLY A 2 -2.02 -47.96 -22.68
C GLY A 2 -1.80 -46.65 -21.90
N ASN A 3 -2.76 -45.84 -21.49
CA ASN A 3 -4.18 -46.06 -21.28
C ASN A 3 -4.93 -44.71 -21.33
N GLU A 4 -6.07 -44.68 -22.01
CA GLU A 4 -7.10 -43.67 -21.86
C GLU A 4 -7.71 -43.63 -20.44
N GLN A 5 -8.07 -42.43 -19.96
CA GLN A 5 -9.09 -42.26 -18.92
C GLN A 5 -9.85 -40.94 -19.15
N SER A 6 -11.11 -41.08 -19.57
CA SER A 6 -12.10 -40.01 -19.63
C SER A 6 -12.62 -39.69 -18.23
N GLY A 7 -12.87 -38.40 -17.96
CA GLY A 7 -13.61 -37.94 -16.80
C GLY A 7 -14.31 -36.62 -17.12
N SER A 8 -15.54 -36.72 -17.62
CA SER A 8 -16.50 -35.61 -17.69
C SER A 8 -17.22 -35.48 -16.36
N GLY A 9 -17.41 -34.26 -15.85
CA GLY A 9 -18.19 -34.06 -14.63
C GLY A 9 -18.17 -32.63 -14.07
N SER A 10 -18.98 -31.75 -14.67
CA SER A 10 -19.72 -30.63 -14.08
C SER A 10 -19.16 -29.88 -12.85
N SER A 11 -18.80 -28.61 -13.06
CA SER A 11 -18.88 -27.55 -12.05
C SER A 11 -20.34 -27.34 -11.59
N PRO A 12 -20.56 -26.93 -10.33
CA PRO A 12 -21.11 -25.59 -10.14
C PRO A 12 -20.38 -24.77 -9.05
N GLN A 13 -20.34 -23.47 -9.31
CA GLN A 13 -19.85 -22.41 -8.43
C GLN A 13 -20.71 -22.20 -7.17
N GLY A 14 -20.04 -21.85 -6.06
CA GLY A 14 -20.57 -20.95 -5.03
C GLY A 14 -20.50 -21.48 -3.57
N PRO A 15 -20.42 -20.59 -2.57
CA PRO A 15 -19.56 -19.43 -2.43
C PRO A 15 -18.43 -19.71 -1.40
N SER A 16 -17.25 -19.20 -1.68
CA SER A 16 -16.09 -19.18 -0.79
C SER A 16 -16.36 -18.28 0.43
N ASN A 17 -16.87 -18.85 1.52
CA ASN A 17 -16.88 -18.21 2.83
C ASN A 17 -15.45 -18.17 3.37
N SER A 18 -14.78 -17.03 3.17
CA SER A 18 -13.48 -16.70 3.75
C SER A 18 -13.58 -16.67 5.27
N THR A 19 -13.15 -17.76 5.91
CA THR A 19 -12.96 -17.81 7.36
C THR A 19 -11.71 -17.01 7.71
N PHE A 20 -11.89 -15.73 8.05
CA PHE A 20 -10.87 -14.88 8.66
C PHE A 20 -10.42 -15.52 9.99
N SER A 21 -9.33 -16.27 9.94
CA SER A 21 -8.74 -16.96 11.08
C SER A 21 -7.73 -16.04 11.78
N PHE A 22 -8.20 -15.03 12.51
CA PHE A 22 -7.33 -14.01 13.14
C PHE A 22 -7.19 -14.09 14.67
N LEU A 23 -7.57 -15.19 15.33
CA LEU A 23 -7.46 -15.28 16.81
C LEU A 23 -6.98 -16.64 17.34
N SER A 24 -6.04 -17.30 16.66
CA SER A 24 -5.29 -18.41 17.28
C SER A 24 -3.96 -17.91 17.83
N GLY A 25 -4.01 -17.23 18.98
CA GLY A 25 -2.81 -16.69 19.59
C GLY A 25 -3.02 -16.06 20.96
N ARG A 26 -3.01 -16.90 22.00
CA ARG A 26 -2.51 -16.60 23.36
C ARG A 26 -3.38 -15.69 24.25
N GLY A 27 -3.84 -16.26 25.37
CA GLY A 27 -4.14 -15.48 26.58
C GLY A 27 -5.37 -15.96 27.35
N VAL A 28 -5.15 -16.84 28.32
CA VAL A 28 -6.12 -17.18 29.36
C VAL A 28 -6.54 -15.90 30.10
N ASN A 29 -7.79 -15.48 29.94
CA ASN A 29 -8.48 -14.68 30.94
C ASN A 29 -10.00 -14.85 30.78
N SER A 30 -10.57 -15.70 31.63
CA SER A 30 -12.01 -15.94 31.71
C SER A 30 -12.72 -14.73 32.33
N LYS A 31 -13.15 -13.79 31.49
CA LYS A 31 -14.26 -12.88 31.82
C LYS A 31 -15.39 -13.19 30.85
N LYS A 32 -16.54 -13.60 31.40
CA LYS A 32 -17.74 -14.06 30.68
C LYS A 32 -18.09 -13.09 29.54
N SER A 33 -17.79 -13.47 28.30
CA SER A 33 -18.27 -12.74 27.14
C SER A 33 -19.78 -12.92 27.05
N LYS A 34 -20.52 -11.81 26.93
CA LYS A 34 -21.94 -11.86 26.58
C LYS A 34 -22.03 -12.60 25.25
N GLY A 35 -22.77 -13.72 25.24
CA GLY A 35 -22.88 -14.61 24.09
C GLY A 35 -23.27 -13.84 22.83
N ILE A 36 -22.62 -14.16 21.72
CA ILE A 36 -22.94 -13.58 20.41
C ILE A 36 -24.34 -14.06 20.04
N VAL A 37 -25.28 -13.14 19.97
CA VAL A 37 -26.62 -13.40 19.44
C VAL A 37 -26.56 -13.21 17.93
N VAL A 38 -26.56 -14.33 17.20
CA VAL A 38 -26.70 -14.32 15.73
C VAL A 38 -28.19 -14.16 15.42
N VAL A 39 -28.58 -12.99 14.96
CA VAL A 39 -29.92 -12.76 14.41
C VAL A 39 -29.94 -13.37 13.01
N SER A 40 -30.73 -14.42 12.80
CA SER A 40 -30.99 -14.93 11.45
C SER A 40 -31.57 -13.79 10.63
N GLY A 41 -30.93 -13.46 9.49
CA GLY A 41 -31.40 -12.41 8.59
C GLY A 41 -32.89 -12.61 8.30
N GLY A 42 -33.68 -11.56 8.56
CA GLY A 42 -35.10 -11.56 8.26
C GLY A 42 -35.34 -11.91 6.78
N ASN A 43 -36.48 -12.51 6.48
CA ASN A 43 -36.89 -12.94 5.14
C ASN A 43 -37.20 -11.74 4.22
N SER A 44 -36.26 -10.81 4.07
CA SER A 44 -36.30 -9.76 3.06
C SER A 44 -35.98 -10.41 1.72
N LYS A 45 -36.94 -10.36 0.80
CA LYS A 45 -36.79 -10.81 -0.60
C LYS A 45 -35.47 -10.23 -1.13
N VAL A 46 -34.50 -11.10 -1.41
CA VAL A 46 -33.23 -10.69 -2.01
C VAL A 46 -33.55 -10.23 -3.42
N GLU A 47 -33.43 -8.93 -3.68
CA GLU A 47 -33.61 -8.36 -5.01
C GLU A 47 -32.62 -9.04 -5.95
N THR A 48 -33.15 -9.76 -6.93
CA THR A 48 -32.33 -10.43 -7.95
C THR A 48 -31.98 -9.43 -9.04
N VAL A 49 -30.91 -9.66 -9.80
CA VAL A 49 -30.50 -8.74 -10.89
C VAL A 49 -31.62 -8.61 -11.94
N GLU A 50 -32.46 -9.64 -12.03
CA GLU A 50 -33.65 -9.74 -12.86
C GLU A 50 -34.79 -8.84 -12.37
N ASP A 51 -34.77 -8.38 -11.11
CA ASP A 51 -35.75 -7.45 -10.57
C ASP A 51 -35.37 -5.97 -10.82
N ASP A 52 -34.08 -5.69 -11.09
CA ASP A 52 -33.55 -4.34 -11.33
C ASP A 52 -34.19 -3.70 -12.58
N GLU A 53 -34.89 -2.58 -12.36
CA GLU A 53 -35.53 -1.81 -13.42
C GLU A 53 -34.55 -1.30 -14.48
N ILE A 54 -33.31 -0.98 -14.08
CA ILE A 54 -32.28 -0.51 -14.99
C ILE A 54 -31.86 -1.67 -15.91
N TYR A 55 -31.69 -2.86 -15.35
CA TYR A 55 -31.34 -4.05 -16.11
C TYR A 55 -32.44 -4.42 -17.14
N LYS A 56 -33.72 -4.30 -16.75
CA LYS A 56 -34.86 -4.47 -17.67
C LYS A 56 -34.83 -3.48 -18.82
N ARG A 57 -34.61 -2.18 -18.54
CA ARG A 57 -34.49 -1.15 -19.60
C ARG A 57 -33.34 -1.44 -20.56
N PHE A 58 -32.21 -1.97 -20.09
CA PHE A 58 -31.10 -2.37 -20.96
C PHE A 58 -31.48 -3.51 -21.91
N GLN A 59 -32.36 -4.44 -21.50
CA GLN A 59 -32.83 -5.51 -22.36
C GLN A 59 -33.80 -5.04 -23.45
N GLU A 60 -34.55 -3.96 -23.19
CA GLU A 60 -35.46 -3.35 -24.16
C GLU A 60 -34.73 -2.61 -25.29
N ILE A 61 -33.46 -2.24 -25.10
CA ILE A 61 -32.68 -1.56 -26.13
C ILE A 61 -32.46 -2.52 -27.31
N PRO A 62 -32.92 -2.17 -28.53
CA PRO A 62 -32.69 -2.99 -29.70
C PRO A 62 -31.18 -3.20 -29.91
N ARG A 63 -30.76 -4.47 -29.98
CA ARG A 63 -29.36 -4.82 -30.26
C ARG A 63 -29.08 -4.58 -31.74
N PHE A 64 -28.39 -3.49 -32.05
CA PHE A 64 -27.88 -3.25 -33.38
C PHE A 64 -26.59 -4.05 -33.58
N LEU A 65 -26.69 -5.13 -34.36
CA LEU A 65 -25.51 -5.80 -34.86
C LEU A 65 -24.83 -4.89 -35.91
N PRO A 66 -23.49 -4.78 -35.90
CA PRO A 66 -22.78 -4.03 -36.93
C PRO A 66 -23.21 -4.47 -38.33
N ILE A 67 -23.60 -3.51 -39.18
CA ILE A 67 -23.99 -3.81 -40.56
C ILE A 67 -22.72 -4.16 -41.35
N PHE A 68 -22.51 -5.45 -41.58
CA PHE A 68 -21.42 -5.93 -42.42
C PHE A 68 -21.77 -5.70 -43.89
N ARG A 69 -21.17 -4.68 -44.51
CA ARG A 69 -21.40 -4.34 -45.93
C ARG A 69 -21.20 -5.53 -46.88
N HIS A 70 -20.35 -6.49 -46.52
CA HIS A 70 -20.06 -7.68 -47.33
C HIS A 70 -21.10 -8.81 -47.18
N ALA A 71 -22.00 -8.71 -46.20
CA ALA A 71 -23.11 -9.65 -45.97
C ALA A 71 -24.44 -9.16 -46.55
N ILE A 72 -24.49 -7.92 -47.06
CA ILE A 72 -25.67 -7.38 -47.74
C ILE A 72 -25.90 -8.20 -49.02
N GLY A 73 -27.00 -8.96 -49.05
CA GLY A 73 -27.39 -9.80 -50.19
C GLY A 73 -26.88 -11.26 -50.16
N LYS A 74 -26.13 -11.68 -49.13
CA LYS A 74 -25.70 -13.08 -48.97
C LYS A 74 -26.46 -13.73 -47.81
N LYS A 75 -27.39 -14.63 -48.14
CA LYS A 75 -28.37 -15.18 -47.19
C LYS A 75 -27.80 -16.14 -46.15
N ASP A 76 -26.61 -16.71 -46.35
CA ASP A 76 -26.07 -17.76 -45.48
C ASP A 76 -24.53 -17.67 -45.33
N LEU A 77 -24.02 -16.62 -44.69
CA LEU A 77 -22.61 -16.56 -44.29
C LEU A 77 -22.47 -17.14 -42.88
N SER A 78 -21.55 -18.10 -42.72
CA SER A 78 -21.25 -18.71 -41.42
C SER A 78 -20.79 -17.64 -40.41
N PRO A 79 -21.26 -17.67 -39.14
CA PRO A 79 -20.82 -16.77 -38.06
C PRO A 79 -19.29 -16.61 -37.96
N SER A 80 -18.55 -17.65 -38.38
CA SER A 80 -17.09 -17.70 -38.34
C SER A 80 -16.40 -16.74 -39.31
N GLU A 81 -17.03 -16.35 -40.43
CA GLU A 81 -16.43 -15.43 -41.42
C GLU A 81 -16.49 -13.96 -40.97
N TYR A 82 -17.43 -13.62 -40.07
CA TYR A 82 -17.56 -12.28 -39.49
C TYR A 82 -16.44 -11.96 -38.50
N GLN A 83 -15.95 -12.97 -37.77
CA GLN A 83 -14.91 -12.82 -36.75
C GLN A 83 -13.53 -12.51 -37.34
N GLN A 84 -13.27 -12.86 -38.60
CA GLN A 84 -11.96 -12.70 -39.23
C GLN A 84 -11.64 -11.28 -39.74
N ARG A 85 -12.58 -10.33 -39.71
CA ARG A 85 -12.45 -9.06 -40.46
C ARG A 85 -12.23 -7.82 -39.60
N MET A 86 -12.05 -7.93 -38.28
CA MET A 86 -11.54 -6.80 -37.51
C MET A 86 -10.07 -6.57 -37.86
N SER A 87 -9.79 -5.52 -38.64
CA SER A 87 -8.41 -5.11 -38.95
C SER A 87 -7.63 -4.95 -37.66
N SER A 88 -6.47 -5.61 -37.52
CA SER A 88 -5.58 -5.45 -36.35
C SER A 88 -4.91 -4.07 -36.30
N ARG A 89 -5.02 -3.28 -37.37
CA ARG A 89 -4.32 -2.00 -37.57
C ARG A 89 -4.72 -0.91 -36.56
N PRO A 90 -5.99 -0.72 -36.17
CA PRO A 90 -6.37 0.24 -35.13
C PRO A 90 -5.85 -0.16 -33.74
N LEU A 91 -5.92 -1.45 -33.40
CA LEU A 91 -5.40 -1.97 -32.14
C LEU A 91 -3.88 -1.80 -32.05
N TYR A 92 -3.16 -2.10 -33.13
CA TYR A 92 -1.72 -1.87 -33.22
C TYR A 92 -1.37 -0.39 -33.03
N LYS A 93 -2.07 0.53 -33.73
CA LYS A 93 -1.86 1.98 -33.55
C LYS A 93 -2.09 2.43 -32.11
N MET A 94 -3.15 1.94 -31.46
CA MET A 94 -3.43 2.24 -30.06
C MET A 94 -2.31 1.73 -29.15
N ALA A 95 -1.89 0.47 -29.32
CA ALA A 95 -0.81 -0.13 -28.56
C ALA A 95 0.51 0.64 -28.71
N THR A 96 0.86 1.07 -29.94
CA THR A 96 2.07 1.88 -30.17
C THR A 96 1.99 3.24 -29.46
N ARG A 97 0.85 3.94 -29.52
CA ARG A 97 0.67 5.21 -28.81
C ARG A 97 0.77 5.02 -27.29
N PHE A 98 0.19 3.94 -26.78
CA PHE A 98 0.26 3.61 -25.36
C PHE A 98 1.68 3.29 -24.92
N GLN A 99 2.43 2.48 -25.69
CA GLN A 99 3.84 2.20 -25.45
C GLN A 99 4.69 3.48 -25.45
N GLN A 100 4.46 4.38 -26.40
CA GLN A 100 5.16 5.67 -26.46
C GLN A 100 4.88 6.53 -25.22
N HIS A 101 3.61 6.62 -24.81
CA HIS A 101 3.21 7.36 -23.62
C HIS A 101 3.86 6.79 -22.35
N LEU A 102 3.77 5.47 -22.14
CA LEU A 102 4.42 4.80 -21.02
C LEU A 102 5.94 5.02 -20.99
N LYS A 103 6.59 5.02 -22.16
CA LYS A 103 8.02 5.32 -22.27
C LYS A 103 8.35 6.75 -21.84
N ILE A 104 7.52 7.72 -22.19
CA ILE A 104 7.69 9.12 -21.77
C ILE A 104 7.51 9.23 -20.26
N CYS A 105 6.44 8.64 -19.70
CA CYS A 105 6.19 8.62 -18.26
C CYS A 105 7.35 7.96 -17.49
N ALA A 106 7.83 6.80 -17.94
CA ALA A 106 8.93 6.10 -17.30
C ALA A 106 10.21 6.95 -17.27
N LYS A 107 10.50 7.68 -18.34
CA LYS A 107 11.65 8.61 -18.40
C LYS A 107 11.48 9.79 -17.44
N ALA A 108 10.31 10.40 -17.40
CA ALA A 108 10.02 11.52 -16.48
C ALA A 108 10.17 11.07 -15.01
N ILE A 109 9.56 9.94 -14.65
CA ILE A 109 9.66 9.36 -13.31
C ILE A 109 11.12 9.04 -12.96
N SER A 110 11.89 8.46 -13.88
CA SER A 110 13.30 8.14 -13.62
C SER A 110 14.14 9.41 -13.37
N ALA A 111 13.86 10.49 -14.10
CA ALA A 111 14.54 11.78 -13.89
C ALA A 111 14.18 12.38 -12.52
N GLU A 112 12.89 12.39 -12.17
CA GLU A 112 12.41 12.88 -10.87
C GLU A 112 12.97 12.05 -9.70
N GLN A 113 13.01 10.73 -9.83
CA GLN A 113 13.60 9.83 -8.82
C GLN A 113 15.10 10.10 -8.63
N THR A 114 15.82 10.39 -9.72
CA THR A 114 17.23 10.77 -9.65
C THR A 114 17.42 12.09 -8.91
N GLN A 115 16.55 13.07 -9.17
CA GLN A 115 16.57 14.36 -8.48
C GLN A 115 16.28 14.22 -6.98
N ILE A 116 15.23 13.47 -6.62
CA ILE A 116 14.88 13.19 -5.22
C ILE A 116 16.05 12.52 -4.50
N THR A 117 16.68 11.53 -5.14
CA THR A 117 17.85 10.84 -4.59
C THR A 117 19.01 11.81 -4.33
N SER A 118 19.25 12.75 -5.24
CA SER A 118 20.28 13.78 -5.06
C SER A 118 19.95 14.73 -3.90
N SER A 119 18.68 15.14 -3.77
CA SER A 119 18.23 16.01 -2.68
C SER A 119 18.37 15.33 -1.32
N ILE A 120 18.00 14.05 -1.22
CA ILE A 120 18.16 13.25 0.01
C ILE A 120 19.64 13.23 0.41
N LYS A 121 20.55 12.89 -0.51
CA LYS A 121 22.00 12.86 -0.22
C LYS A 121 22.54 14.21 0.24
N ALA A 122 22.05 15.31 -0.32
CA ALA A 122 22.45 16.65 0.10
C ALA A 122 21.98 16.97 1.53
N VAL A 123 20.74 16.60 1.87
CA VAL A 123 20.19 16.76 3.22
C VAL A 123 20.94 15.87 4.23
N GLU A 124 21.23 14.62 3.87
CA GLU A 124 22.01 13.70 4.71
C GLU A 124 23.41 14.24 4.99
N ALA A 125 24.11 14.77 3.97
CA ALA A 125 25.41 15.40 4.15
C ALA A 125 25.34 16.62 5.09
N SER A 126 24.34 17.48 4.93
CA SER A 126 24.13 18.63 5.81
C SER A 126 23.82 18.21 7.26
N ALA A 127 22.96 17.20 7.44
CA ALA A 127 22.62 16.66 8.74
C ALA A 127 23.84 16.05 9.44
N ALA A 128 24.70 15.34 8.71
CA ALA A 128 25.95 14.79 9.24
C ALA A 128 26.89 15.91 9.73
N LEU A 129 27.07 16.97 8.94
CA LEU A 129 27.88 18.13 9.34
C LEU A 129 27.33 18.81 10.59
N LEU A 130 26.02 19.05 10.65
CA LEU A 130 25.36 19.63 11.83
C LEU A 130 25.52 18.75 13.07
N THR A 131 25.40 17.43 12.90
CA THR A 131 25.56 16.47 14.00
C THR A 131 26.97 16.52 14.56
N THR A 132 27.99 16.53 13.70
CA THR A 132 29.40 16.63 14.14
C THR A 132 29.62 17.94 14.90
N ALA A 133 29.20 19.09 14.34
CA ALA A 133 29.36 20.39 14.98
C ALA A 133 28.64 20.49 16.33
N LEU A 134 27.42 19.94 16.43
CA LEU A 134 26.66 19.88 17.67
C LEU A 134 27.37 19.01 18.71
N THR A 135 27.95 17.88 18.29
CA THR A 135 28.66 16.94 19.17
C THR A 135 29.93 17.57 19.73
N GLU A 136 30.69 18.31 18.90
CA GLU A 136 31.86 19.06 19.35
C GLU A 136 31.47 20.16 20.35
N LYS A 137 30.42 20.93 20.04
CA LYS A 137 29.90 21.97 20.96
C LYS A 137 29.42 21.38 22.28
N LYS A 138 28.72 20.24 22.24
CA LYS A 138 28.30 19.51 23.44
C LYS A 138 29.52 19.09 24.27
N LYS A 139 30.54 18.51 23.64
CA LYS A 139 31.78 18.11 24.33
C LYS A 139 32.45 19.30 25.02
N ALA A 140 32.52 20.46 24.35
CA ALA A 140 33.06 21.68 24.96
C ALA A 140 32.23 22.13 26.18
N SER A 141 30.90 22.06 26.08
CA SER A 141 29.99 22.37 27.19
C SER A 141 30.13 21.38 28.36
N ASP A 142 30.27 20.09 28.07
CA ASP A 142 30.46 19.06 29.10
C ASP A 142 31.79 19.29 29.83
N ASN A 143 32.86 19.62 29.11
CA ASN A 143 34.14 19.99 29.72
C ASN A 143 34.00 21.22 30.64
N PHE A 144 33.30 22.26 30.19
CA PHE A 144 33.06 23.45 31.01
C PHE A 144 32.28 23.13 32.30
N VAL A 145 31.29 22.24 32.23
CA VAL A 145 30.56 21.76 33.42
C VAL A 145 31.50 21.01 34.37
N THR A 146 32.43 20.19 33.85
CA THR A 146 33.42 19.52 34.72
C THR A 146 34.35 20.50 35.42
N GLU A 147 34.77 21.58 34.73
CA GLU A 147 35.58 22.65 35.34
C GLU A 147 34.80 23.36 36.46
N LEU A 148 33.52 23.70 36.25
CA LEU A 148 32.68 24.27 37.30
C LEU A 148 32.55 23.36 38.53
N GLN A 149 32.37 22.07 38.31
CA GLN A 149 32.32 21.09 39.41
C GLN A 149 33.63 21.02 40.20
N THR A 150 34.78 21.24 39.54
CA THR A 150 36.07 21.32 40.25
C THR A 150 36.18 22.59 41.08
N LEU A 151 35.66 23.73 40.59
CA LEU A 151 35.62 24.98 41.35
C LEU A 151 34.71 24.89 42.56
N ASP A 152 33.55 24.24 42.44
CA ASP A 152 32.64 24.02 43.58
C ASP A 152 33.32 23.20 44.68
N LYS A 153 34.07 22.15 44.32
CA LYS A 153 34.84 21.36 45.30
C LYS A 153 35.90 22.20 46.00
N LEU A 154 36.65 23.01 45.25
CA LEU A 154 37.68 23.88 45.81
C LEU A 154 37.07 24.95 46.74
N ARG A 155 35.90 25.50 46.38
CA ARG A 155 35.14 26.39 47.28
C ARG A 155 34.80 25.68 48.58
N ASP A 156 34.28 24.46 48.52
CA ASP A 156 33.88 23.70 49.69
C ASP A 156 35.09 23.37 50.60
N ASP A 157 36.25 23.04 50.01
CA ASP A 157 37.51 22.84 50.73
C ASP A 157 37.96 24.12 51.46
N ILE A 158 37.88 25.28 50.80
CA ILE A 158 38.20 26.58 51.41
C ILE A 158 37.28 26.87 52.59
N LEU A 159 35.96 26.67 52.42
CA LEU A 159 34.99 26.88 53.50
C LEU A 159 35.28 25.97 54.68
N HIS A 160 35.62 24.71 54.43
CA HIS A 160 36.00 23.76 55.47
C HIS A 160 37.26 24.22 56.25
N ILE A 161 38.30 24.67 55.53
CA ILE A 161 39.51 25.22 56.16
C ILE A 161 39.19 26.46 57.01
N GLN A 162 38.38 27.37 56.51
CA GLN A 162 37.96 28.57 57.26
C GLN A 162 37.25 28.20 58.57
N VAL A 163 36.37 27.20 58.55
CA VAL A 163 35.69 26.70 59.76
C VAL A 163 36.70 26.11 60.75
N ILE A 164 37.66 25.32 60.28
CA ILE A 164 38.71 24.74 61.14
C ILE A 164 39.55 25.83 61.80
N ILE A 165 40.00 26.83 61.03
CA ILE A 165 40.81 27.93 61.55
C ILE A 165 40.01 28.72 62.60
N HIS A 166 38.74 29.05 62.31
CA HIS A 166 37.88 29.75 63.26
C HIS A 166 37.71 28.97 64.58
N TYR A 167 37.51 27.65 64.53
CA TYR A 167 37.39 26.81 65.73
C TYR A 167 38.71 26.62 66.51
N ARG A 168 39.86 26.77 65.86
CA ARG A 168 41.18 26.59 66.48
C ARG A 168 41.70 27.84 67.18
N PHE A 169 41.23 29.03 66.78
CA PHE A 169 41.70 30.32 67.30
C PHE A 169 40.64 31.10 68.09
N SER A 170 39.45 30.52 68.30
CA SER A 170 38.40 31.03 69.20
C SER A 170 38.37 30.26 70.51
#